data_AF-A0A7J7QNN8-F1
#
_entry.id   AF-A0A7J7QNN8-F1
#
_cell.length_a   1.000
_cell.length_b   1.000
_cell.length_c   1.000
_cell.angle_alpha   90.00
_cell.angle_beta   90.00
_cell.angle_gamma   90.00
#
_symmetry.space_group_name_H-M   'P 1'
#
loop_
_entity.id
_entity.type
_entity.pdbx_description
1 polymer ?
#
loop_
_entity_poly.entity_id
_entity_poly.type
_entity_poly.pdbx_seq_one_letter_code
_entity_poly.pdbx_strand_id
1 'polypeptide(L)'
;MMLSAKPFAATTGALVSRSRLVSVRVVASDNGSSIKEGAKVKVTKAVKVYHAAGRSDGMDLEGMVGVVKKNVLDFKGKQLSANLPYQVQFEVERNGKPGKLLCHLDEEEIEVV
;
A
#
# COMPACT_ATOMS: atom_id res chain seq x y z
N MET A 1 3.56 26.10 80.32
CA MET A 1 3.30 25.44 79.02
C MET A 1 4.56 24.68 78.60
N MET A 2 4.53 23.35 78.55
CA MET A 2 5.64 22.51 78.06
C MET A 2 5.06 21.59 76.98
N LEU A 3 5.38 21.86 75.71
CA LEU A 3 4.98 21.05 74.56
C LEU A 3 6.11 20.05 74.28
N SER A 4 5.92 18.78 74.66
CA SER A 4 6.82 17.69 74.31
C SER A 4 6.29 16.97 73.08
N ALA A 5 7.11 16.95 72.02
CA ALA A 5 6.78 16.43 70.70
C ALA A 5 6.81 14.89 70.65
N LYS A 6 5.82 14.31 69.98
CA LYS A 6 5.75 12.87 69.66
C LYS A 6 6.52 12.61 68.35
N PRO A 7 7.32 11.54 68.22
CA PRO A 7 7.93 11.20 66.95
C PRO A 7 6.91 10.52 66.01
N PHE A 8 6.76 11.08 64.81
CA PHE A 8 5.97 10.51 63.72
C PHE A 8 6.89 9.61 62.87
N ALA A 9 6.64 8.30 62.88
CA ALA A 9 7.42 7.32 62.13
C ALA A 9 7.10 7.41 60.62
N ALA A 10 8.12 7.71 59.80
CA ALA A 10 8.01 7.68 58.35
C ALA A 10 8.08 6.23 57.84
N THR A 11 6.99 5.73 57.26
CA THR A 11 6.94 4.43 56.57
C THR A 11 7.37 4.64 55.12
N THR A 12 8.51 4.07 54.74
CA THR A 12 9.03 4.03 53.37
C THR A 12 8.18 3.08 52.52
N GLY A 13 7.21 3.63 51.80
CA GLY A 13 6.42 2.91 50.80
C GLY A 13 7.17 2.84 49.47
N ALA A 14 7.63 1.65 49.10
CA ALA A 14 8.29 1.36 47.83
C ALA A 14 7.36 1.63 46.63
N LEU A 15 7.82 2.47 45.69
CA LEU A 15 7.16 2.74 44.42
C LEU A 15 7.41 1.57 43.44
N VAL A 16 6.47 0.62 43.35
CA VAL A 16 6.48 -0.38 42.27
C VAL A 16 5.89 0.24 41.02
N SER A 17 6.77 0.67 40.11
CA SER A 17 6.40 1.07 38.75
C SER A 17 5.88 -0.16 37.99
N ARG A 18 4.56 -0.35 37.96
CA ARG A 18 3.92 -1.29 37.05
C ARG A 18 3.90 -0.67 35.66
N SER A 19 4.95 -0.91 34.88
CA SER A 19 4.95 -0.70 33.45
C SER A 19 3.84 -1.55 32.82
N ARG A 20 2.76 -0.88 32.45
CA ARG A 20 1.64 -1.50 31.73
C ARG A 20 2.12 -1.81 30.32
N LEU A 21 2.52 -3.05 30.08
CA LEU A 21 2.84 -3.54 28.73
C LEU A 21 1.59 -3.45 27.86
N VAL A 22 1.53 -2.41 27.03
CA VAL A 22 0.52 -2.27 25.98
C VAL A 22 0.94 -3.18 24.84
N SER A 23 0.30 -4.35 24.75
CA SER A 23 0.51 -5.26 23.63
C SER A 23 -0.25 -4.73 22.41
N VAL A 24 0.47 -3.97 21.56
CA VAL A 24 -0.04 -3.56 20.25
C VAL A 24 -0.04 -4.80 19.36
N ARG A 25 -1.22 -5.37 19.14
CA ARG A 25 -1.41 -6.37 18.09
C ARG A 25 -1.41 -5.65 16.75
N VAL A 26 -0.31 -5.78 16.02
CA VAL A 26 -0.27 -5.44 14.59
C VAL A 26 -1.15 -6.46 13.88
N VAL A 27 -2.35 -6.06 13.50
CA VAL A 27 -3.20 -6.84 12.60
C VAL A 27 -2.63 -6.67 11.19
N ALA A 28 -2.12 -7.76 10.61
CA ALA A 28 -1.85 -7.79 9.18
C ALA A 28 -3.20 -7.70 8.48
N SER A 29 -3.44 -6.59 7.78
CA SER A 29 -4.63 -6.39 6.96
C SER A 29 -4.52 -7.32 5.75
N ASP A 30 -5.07 -8.52 5.88
CA ASP A 30 -5.31 -9.42 4.75
C ASP A 30 -6.51 -8.86 3.97
N ASN A 31 -6.23 -7.88 3.10
CA ASN A 31 -7.21 -7.44 2.11
C ASN A 31 -7.20 -8.49 0.99
N GLY A 32 -8.17 -9.39 1.10
CA GLY A 32 -8.42 -10.47 0.15
C GLY A 32 -8.29 -10.01 -1.30
N SER A 33 -7.71 -10.90 -2.12
CA SER A 33 -7.59 -10.80 -3.58
C SER A 33 -6.89 -9.56 -4.14
N SER A 34 -6.18 -8.75 -3.34
CA SER A 34 -5.47 -7.60 -3.87
C SER A 34 -4.08 -7.95 -4.39
N ILE A 35 -3.84 -7.80 -5.70
CA ILE A 35 -2.50 -7.98 -6.28
C ILE A 35 -1.55 -7.00 -5.58
N LYS A 36 -0.48 -7.54 -4.99
CA LYS A 36 0.47 -6.75 -4.21
C LYS A 36 1.14 -5.69 -5.09
N GLU A 37 1.23 -4.47 -4.57
CA GLU A 37 2.04 -3.42 -5.18
C GLU A 37 3.49 -3.92 -5.31
N GLY A 38 4.07 -3.78 -6.50
CA GLY A 38 5.38 -4.31 -6.86
C GLY A 38 5.37 -5.69 -7.51
N ALA A 39 4.22 -6.37 -7.61
CA ALA A 39 4.11 -7.62 -8.35
C ALA A 39 4.32 -7.42 -9.86
N LYS A 40 4.95 -8.42 -10.50
CA LYS A 40 5.01 -8.50 -11.96
C LYS A 40 3.70 -9.07 -12.45
N VAL A 41 3.11 -8.40 -13.44
CA VAL A 41 1.84 -8.79 -14.04
C VAL A 41 1.99 -8.87 -15.54
N LYS A 42 1.35 -9.87 -16.14
CA LYS A 42 1.22 -10.02 -17.58
C LYS A 42 -0.23 -9.73 -17.96
N VAL A 43 -0.40 -8.94 -19.01
CA VAL A 43 -1.73 -8.67 -19.56
C VAL A 43 -2.16 -9.84 -20.45
N THR A 44 -3.30 -10.45 -20.14
CA THR A 44 -3.83 -11.61 -20.89
C THR A 44 -4.91 -11.23 -21.90
N LYS A 45 -5.66 -10.15 -21.64
CA LYS A 45 -6.67 -9.63 -22.56
C LYS A 45 -6.09 -8.56 -23.49
N ALA A 46 -6.64 -8.45 -24.70
CA ALA A 46 -6.26 -7.41 -25.65
C ALA A 46 -6.76 -6.03 -25.19
N VAL A 47 -5.92 -5.25 -24.50
CA VAL A 47 -6.23 -3.88 -24.06
C VAL A 47 -5.49 -2.87 -24.92
N LYS A 48 -6.24 -2.00 -25.60
CA LYS A 48 -5.72 -0.90 -26.42
C LYS A 48 -5.71 0.41 -25.66
N VAL A 49 -4.52 1.02 -25.57
CA VAL A 49 -4.31 2.25 -24.80
C VAL A 49 -3.92 3.41 -25.71
N TYR A 50 -4.63 4.53 -25.59
CA TYR A 50 -4.43 5.72 -26.45
C TYR A 50 -3.79 6.91 -25.73
N HIS A 51 -3.61 6.87 -24.41
CA HIS A 51 -2.98 7.97 -23.67
C HIS A 51 -1.45 7.96 -23.70
N ALA A 52 -0.84 7.06 -24.48
CA ALA A 52 0.60 7.06 -24.71
C ALA A 52 0.98 8.34 -25.47
N ALA A 53 1.60 9.29 -24.76
CA ALA A 53 1.95 10.59 -25.31
C ALA A 53 2.74 10.46 -26.62
N GLY A 54 2.10 10.73 -27.77
CA GLY A 54 2.69 10.71 -29.11
C GLY A 54 2.70 9.34 -29.83
N ARG A 55 1.74 8.47 -29.51
CA ARG A 55 1.22 7.44 -30.43
C ARG A 55 -0.29 7.59 -30.47
N SER A 56 -0.81 8.19 -31.54
CA SER A 56 -2.26 8.29 -31.79
C SER A 56 -2.87 6.94 -32.18
N ASP A 57 -2.03 5.98 -32.56
CA ASP A 57 -2.44 4.70 -33.18
C ASP A 57 -2.91 3.63 -32.19
N GLY A 58 -2.96 3.94 -30.89
CA GLY A 58 -3.24 2.94 -29.86
C GLY A 58 -2.10 1.94 -29.70
N MET A 59 -1.82 1.55 -28.46
CA MET A 59 -0.85 0.50 -28.18
C MET A 59 -1.58 -0.68 -27.57
N ASP A 60 -1.49 -1.82 -28.24
CA ASP A 60 -1.91 -3.11 -27.70
C ASP A 60 -0.93 -3.53 -26.59
N LEU A 61 -1.45 -3.76 -25.39
CA LEU A 61 -0.67 -4.21 -24.23
C LEU A 61 -0.70 -5.74 -24.05
N GLU A 62 -1.35 -6.46 -24.95
CA GLU A 62 -1.50 -7.91 -24.88
C GLU A 62 -0.14 -8.62 -24.77
N GLY A 63 0.01 -9.46 -23.75
CA GLY A 63 1.22 -10.23 -23.50
C GLY A 63 2.40 -9.43 -22.95
N MET A 64 2.28 -8.12 -22.75
CA MET A 64 3.33 -7.32 -22.12
C MET A 64 3.40 -7.58 -20.62
N VAL A 65 4.63 -7.64 -20.11
CA VAL A 65 4.89 -7.75 -18.66
C VAL A 65 5.13 -6.35 -18.11
N GLY A 66 4.39 -6.00 -17.06
CA GLY A 66 4.50 -4.75 -16.33
C GLY A 66 4.66 -4.99 -14.84
N VAL A 67 4.86 -3.90 -14.10
CA VAL A 67 4.94 -3.91 -12.63
C VAL A 67 3.77 -3.13 -12.07
N VAL A 68 3.03 -3.71 -11.13
CA VAL A 68 1.95 -3.01 -10.42
C VAL A 68 2.58 -1.93 -9.53
N LYS A 69 2.23 -0.67 -9.77
CA LYS A 69 2.75 0.45 -9.01
C LYS A 69 1.87 0.81 -7.83
N LYS A 70 0.55 0.74 -7.99
CA LYS A 70 -0.39 1.23 -7.00
C LYS A 70 -1.75 0.55 -7.12
N ASN A 71 -2.38 0.27 -5.98
CA ASN A 71 -3.80 -0.04 -5.89
C ASN A 71 -4.60 1.24 -5.55
N VAL A 72 -5.58 1.59 -6.39
CA VAL A 72 -6.38 2.82 -6.29
C VAL A 72 -7.65 2.61 -5.45
N LEU A 73 -7.98 1.39 -5.01
CA LEU A 73 -9.13 1.12 -4.14
C LEU A 73 -9.02 1.85 -2.80
N ASP A 74 -7.81 1.96 -2.27
CA ASP A 74 -7.53 2.62 -0.99
C ASP A 74 -6.75 3.91 -1.20
N PHE A 75 -7.41 5.05 -1.03
CA PHE A 75 -6.74 6.35 -1.05
C PHE A 75 -6.92 7.09 0.28
N LYS A 76 -5.82 7.18 1.05
CA LYS A 76 -5.77 7.93 2.32
C LYS A 76 -6.90 7.56 3.30
N GLY A 77 -7.23 6.27 3.39
CA GLY A 77 -8.29 5.76 4.25
C GLY A 77 -9.71 5.95 3.69
N LYS A 78 -9.85 6.34 2.42
CA LYS A 78 -11.13 6.34 1.70
C LYS A 78 -11.13 5.20 0.69
N GLN A 79 -12.18 4.39 0.74
CA GLN A 79 -12.50 3.38 -0.25
C GLN A 79 -13.06 4.07 -1.50
N LEU A 80 -12.37 3.92 -2.62
CA LEU A 80 -12.75 4.46 -3.92
C LEU A 80 -13.46 3.39 -4.74
N SER A 81 -14.49 3.79 -5.47
CA SER A 81 -15.24 2.93 -6.40
C SER A 81 -14.59 2.92 -7.78
N ALA A 82 -13.28 2.68 -7.85
CA ALA A 82 -12.57 2.63 -9.12
C ALA A 82 -12.86 1.29 -9.82
N ASN A 83 -13.41 1.34 -11.03
CA ASN A 83 -13.65 0.13 -11.84
C ASN A 83 -12.34 -0.50 -12.35
N LEU A 84 -11.25 0.28 -12.43
CA LEU A 84 -9.92 -0.20 -12.86
C LEU A 84 -8.90 0.15 -11.77
N PRO A 85 -8.80 -0.67 -10.71
CA PRO A 85 -8.06 -0.29 -9.51
C PRO A 85 -6.55 -0.45 -9.60
N TYR A 86 -6.01 -1.24 -10.52
CA TYR A 86 -4.57 -1.52 -10.58
C TYR A 86 -3.87 -0.58 -11.55
N GLN A 87 -3.01 0.28 -11.01
CA GLN A 87 -2.10 1.06 -11.83
C GLN A 87 -0.84 0.24 -12.13
N VAL A 88 -0.68 -0.17 -13.39
CA VAL A 88 0.46 -0.94 -13.89
C VAL A 88 1.40 -0.04 -14.68
N GLN A 89 2.69 -0.14 -14.39
CA GLN A 89 3.75 0.54 -15.12
C GLN A 89 4.40 -0.46 -16.10
N PHE A 90 4.37 -0.12 -17.38
CA PHE A 90 5.07 -0.82 -18.44
C PHE A 90 6.30 -0.03 -18.86
N GLU A 91 7.40 -0.76 -19.07
CA GLU A 91 8.61 -0.21 -19.69
C GLU A 91 8.55 -0.54 -21.18
N VAL A 92 8.45 0.50 -22.00
CA VAL A 92 8.33 0.39 -23.45
C VAL A 92 9.42 1.23 -24.08
N GLU A 93 10.27 0.63 -24.90
CA GLU A 93 11.25 1.38 -25.66
C GLU A 93 10.56 2.17 -26.78
N ARG A 94 10.72 3.50 -26.75
CA ARG A 94 10.16 4.43 -27.74
C ARG A 94 11.30 5.10 -28.49
N ASN A 95 11.44 4.82 -29.79
CA ASN A 95 12.40 5.50 -30.68
C ASN A 95 13.81 5.62 -30.06
N GLY A 96 14.31 4.53 -29.46
CA GLY A 96 15.64 4.49 -28.81
C GLY A 96 15.71 5.18 -27.44
N LYS A 97 14.57 5.53 -26.82
CA LYS A 97 14.48 6.09 -25.47
C LYS A 97 13.56 5.22 -24.59
N PRO A 98 13.92 4.93 -23.33
CA PRO A 98 13.05 4.19 -22.42
C PRO A 98 11.81 5.04 -22.07
N GLY A 99 10.64 4.59 -22.51
CA GLY A 99 9.34 5.18 -22.20
C GLY A 99 8.67 4.42 -21.05
N LYS A 100 8.03 5.15 -20.14
CA LYS A 100 7.22 4.58 -19.07
C LYS A 100 5.75 4.82 -19.41
N LEU A 101 4.97 3.76 -19.49
CA LEU A 101 3.52 3.83 -19.69
C LEU A 101 2.83 3.40 -18.40
N LEU A 102 1.92 4.23 -17.90
CA LEU A 102 1.10 3.93 -16.73
C LEU A 102 -0.32 3.66 -17.22
N CYS A 103 -0.86 2.47 -17.00
CA CYS A 103 -2.23 2.13 -17.35
C CYS A 103 -3.01 1.64 -16.14
N HIS A 104 -4.31 1.92 -16.10
CA HIS A 104 -5.21 1.32 -15.12
C HIS A 104 -5.81 0.07 -15.75
N LEU A 105 -5.75 -1.05 -15.04
CA LEU A 105 -6.24 -2.35 -15.49
C LEU A 105 -7.08 -2.99 -14.37
N ASP A 106 -7.93 -3.94 -14.77
CA ASP A 106 -8.72 -4.75 -13.85
C ASP A 106 -7.99 -6.05 -13.46
N GLU A 107 -8.42 -6.70 -12.37
CA GLU A 107 -7.91 -7.99 -11.89
C GLU A 107 -8.13 -9.10 -12.92
N GLU A 108 -9.25 -9.04 -13.64
CA GLU A 108 -9.60 -10.04 -14.65
C GLU A 108 -8.76 -9.94 -15.94
N GLU A 109 -8.01 -8.86 -16.12
CA GLU A 109 -7.22 -8.58 -17.33
C GLU A 109 -5.73 -8.90 -17.13
N ILE A 110 -5.31 -9.11 -15.88
CA ILE A 110 -3.92 -9.27 -15.48
C ILE A 110 -3.70 -10.60 -14.75
N GLU A 111 -2.60 -11.25 -15.08
CA GLU A 111 -2.15 -12.47 -14.43
C GLU A 111 -0.81 -12.21 -13.75
N VAL A 112 -0.69 -12.59 -12.48
CA VAL A 112 0.57 -12.45 -11.72
C VAL A 112 1.57 -13.51 -12.21
N VAL A 113 2.79 -13.07 -12.52
CA VAL A 113 3.91 -13.93 -12.99
C VAL A 113 4.99 -14.07 -11.93
#